data_AF-A0A6N7GNB8-F1
#
_entry.id   AF-A0A6N7GNB8-F1
#
_cell.length_a   1.000
_cell.length_b   1.000
_cell.length_c   1.000
_cell.angle_alpha   90.00
_cell.angle_beta   90.00
_cell.angle_gamma   90.00
#
_symmetry.space_group_name_H-M   'P 1'
#
loop_
_entity.id
_entity.type
_entity.pdbx_description
1 polymer ?
#
loop_
_entity_poly.entity_id
_entity_poly.type
_entity_poly.pdbx_seq_one_letter_code
_entity_poly.pdbx_strand_id
1 'polypeptide(L)'
;VFDRVHLGHRGGRAGRLELPLVPGAPTVDQVLDTPPTGDDRWAERAACANPELDPDAWWPDPTDPAEQARRVCGGCPVLGDCRQAFLDDPNTRRHGTDGIWAGLPGRVLLTLTRNPNRDGGRDHTAHRRHNPTAASEANTPVDPRQGGQRLTALMNTRGLTIDQLAADLGVSRDAVSNWRAGHRTPGDLAERVARRLGVDPDQLSPDRDHSRDGITR
;
A
#
# COMPACT_ATOMS: atom_id res chain seq x y z
N VAL A 1 2.79 7.42 -49.79
CA VAL A 1 3.39 6.20 -49.21
C VAL A 1 3.87 6.55 -47.81
N PHE A 2 3.00 6.44 -46.81
CA PHE A 2 3.42 6.41 -45.41
C PHE A 2 2.61 5.31 -44.74
N ASP A 3 3.36 4.29 -44.34
CA ASP A 3 2.89 2.99 -43.90
C ASP A 3 2.31 3.09 -42.49
N ARG A 4 1.09 2.60 -42.32
CA ARG A 4 0.31 2.70 -41.09
C ARG A 4 0.21 1.30 -40.50
N VAL A 5 1.25 0.88 -39.78
CA VAL A 5 1.30 -0.46 -39.17
C VAL A 5 0.20 -0.57 -38.12
N HIS A 6 -0.86 -1.29 -38.49
CA HIS A 6 -1.91 -1.75 -37.57
C HIS A 6 -1.47 -3.06 -36.94
N LEU A 7 -1.28 -3.09 -35.62
CA LEU A 7 -1.32 -4.32 -34.85
C LEU A 7 -2.66 -4.38 -34.10
N GLY A 8 -3.52 -5.29 -34.57
CA GLY A 8 -4.87 -5.51 -34.08
C GLY A 8 -4.94 -6.35 -32.80
N HIS A 9 -5.51 -5.74 -31.77
CA HIS A 9 -6.71 -6.14 -31.02
C HIS A 9 -6.85 -7.57 -30.43
N ARG A 10 -6.94 -7.64 -29.09
CA ARG A 10 -7.91 -8.44 -28.30
C ARG A 10 -8.12 -7.71 -26.95
N GLY A 11 -9.18 -6.92 -26.77
CA GLY A 11 -10.48 -7.41 -26.30
C GLY A 11 -10.72 -6.94 -24.86
N GLY A 12 -11.55 -5.91 -24.67
CA GLY A 12 -11.99 -5.40 -23.36
C GLY A 12 -12.22 -3.89 -23.39
N ARG A 13 -13.43 -3.44 -23.08
CA ARG A 13 -13.89 -2.03 -23.08
C ARG A 13 -13.26 -1.18 -21.96
N ALA A 14 -11.94 -1.18 -21.81
CA ALA A 14 -11.26 -0.06 -21.16
C ALA A 14 -11.12 1.02 -22.24
N GLY A 15 -11.91 2.10 -22.13
CA GLY A 15 -11.70 3.29 -22.95
C GLY A 15 -10.20 3.61 -22.92
N ARG A 16 -9.58 3.63 -24.10
CA ARG A 16 -8.14 3.79 -24.24
C ARG A 16 -7.76 5.06 -23.47
N LEU A 17 -7.05 4.90 -22.36
CA LEU A 17 -6.44 6.01 -21.63
C LEU A 17 -5.34 6.57 -22.52
N GLU A 18 -5.71 7.38 -23.52
CA GLU A 18 -4.76 8.11 -24.34
C GLU A 18 -4.24 9.28 -23.52
N LEU A 19 -3.14 9.04 -22.81
CA LEU A 19 -2.35 10.11 -22.24
C LEU A 19 -1.59 10.82 -23.36
N PRO A 20 -1.65 12.15 -23.45
CA PRO A 20 -0.86 12.89 -24.41
C PRO A 20 0.63 12.60 -24.20
N LEU A 21 1.37 12.45 -25.31
CA LEU A 21 2.82 12.27 -25.29
C LEU A 21 3.47 13.59 -24.86
N VAL A 22 4.13 13.57 -23.71
CA VAL A 22 4.89 14.71 -23.18
C VAL A 22 6.38 14.36 -23.28
N PRO A 23 7.18 15.14 -24.02
CA PRO A 23 8.63 14.91 -24.07
C PRO A 23 9.26 14.96 -22.67
N GLY A 24 10.02 13.92 -22.34
CA GLY A 24 10.70 13.76 -21.05
C GLY A 24 9.80 13.24 -19.92
N ALA A 25 8.52 12.96 -20.17
CA ALA A 25 7.68 12.24 -19.21
C ALA A 25 7.97 10.73 -19.24
N PRO A 26 7.77 10.01 -18.13
CA PRO A 26 7.98 8.58 -18.12
C PRO A 26 6.87 7.86 -18.90
N THR A 27 7.21 6.77 -19.57
CA THR A 27 6.23 5.90 -20.22
C THR A 27 5.49 5.07 -19.19
N VAL A 28 4.32 4.53 -19.56
CA VAL A 28 3.57 3.61 -18.69
C VAL A 28 4.43 2.42 -18.26
N ASP A 29 5.17 1.81 -19.19
CA ASP A 29 6.04 0.67 -18.88
C ASP A 29 7.17 1.07 -17.93
N GLN A 30 7.83 2.23 -18.14
CA GLN A 30 8.83 2.73 -17.19
C GLN A 30 8.26 2.90 -15.78
N VAL A 31 7.05 3.46 -15.69
CA VAL A 31 6.35 3.65 -14.42
C VAL A 31 5.97 2.32 -13.80
N LEU A 32 5.60 1.28 -14.54
CA LEU A 32 5.23 -0.01 -13.95
C LEU A 32 6.45 -0.87 -13.60
N ASP A 33 7.50 -0.82 -14.42
CA ASP A 33 8.67 -1.70 -14.34
C ASP A 33 9.76 -1.19 -13.39
N THR A 34 9.78 0.12 -13.08
CA THR A 34 10.78 0.67 -12.15
C THR A 34 10.51 0.14 -10.74
N PRO A 35 11.42 -0.66 -10.14
CA PRO A 35 11.20 -1.18 -8.80
C PRO A 35 11.27 -0.05 -7.75
N PRO A 36 10.48 -0.12 -6.68
CA PRO A 36 10.69 0.70 -5.50
C PRO A 36 12.05 0.36 -4.87
N THR A 37 12.70 1.35 -4.29
CA THR A 37 13.97 1.16 -3.57
C THR A 37 13.75 0.70 -2.13
N GLY A 38 12.57 0.95 -1.58
CA GLY A 38 12.24 0.63 -0.18
C GLY A 38 12.84 1.61 0.83
N ASP A 39 13.33 2.76 0.36
CA ASP A 39 13.81 3.86 1.20
C ASP A 39 12.63 4.63 1.81
N ASP A 40 12.47 4.59 3.14
CA ASP A 40 11.41 5.30 3.84
C ASP A 40 11.50 6.83 3.71
N ARG A 41 12.65 7.37 3.30
CA ARG A 41 12.88 8.81 3.07
C ARG A 41 12.91 9.19 1.59
N TRP A 42 12.36 8.36 0.71
CA TRP A 42 12.29 8.63 -0.72
C TRP A 42 11.74 10.02 -1.06
N ALA A 43 10.80 10.53 -0.27
CA ALA A 43 10.15 11.84 -0.50
C ALA A 43 11.14 13.01 -0.46
N GLU A 44 12.22 12.93 0.34
CA GLU A 44 13.26 13.96 0.41
C GLU A 44 14.07 14.05 -0.89
N ARG A 45 14.10 12.97 -1.68
CA ARG A 45 14.80 12.88 -2.97
C ARG A 45 13.86 13.07 -4.17
N ALA A 46 12.58 13.36 -3.92
CA ALA A 46 11.61 13.56 -4.98
C ALA A 46 11.87 14.88 -5.72
N ALA A 47 12.01 14.82 -7.05
CA ALA A 47 12.29 16.00 -7.87
C ALA A 47 11.19 17.08 -7.74
N CYS A 48 9.94 16.68 -7.46
CA CYS A 48 8.81 17.57 -7.24
C CYS A 48 8.91 18.37 -5.93
N ALA A 49 9.73 17.95 -4.97
CA ALA A 49 9.95 18.68 -3.73
C ALA A 49 10.88 19.89 -3.90
N ASN A 50 11.40 20.14 -5.11
CA ASN A 50 12.22 21.31 -5.38
C ASN A 50 11.38 22.60 -5.22
N PRO A 51 11.76 23.53 -4.32
CA PRO A 51 11.01 24.76 -4.05
C PRO A 51 10.95 25.74 -5.23
N GLU A 52 11.76 25.55 -6.28
CA GLU A 52 11.71 26.35 -7.50
C GLU A 52 10.55 25.96 -8.44
N LEU A 53 9.87 24.83 -8.16
CA LEU A 53 8.77 24.33 -8.97
C LEU A 53 7.43 24.79 -8.40
N ASP A 54 6.51 25.14 -9.28
CA ASP A 54 5.14 25.50 -8.90
C ASP A 54 4.41 24.25 -8.36
N PRO A 55 4.00 24.24 -7.07
CA PRO A 55 3.28 23.11 -6.51
C PRO A 55 1.98 22.79 -7.26
N ASP A 56 1.28 23.81 -7.78
CA ASP A 56 -0.02 23.62 -8.44
C ASP A 56 0.10 22.83 -9.75
N ALA A 57 1.29 22.76 -10.35
CA ALA A 57 1.54 21.94 -11.54
C ALA A 57 1.26 20.43 -11.32
N TRP A 58 1.30 19.94 -10.08
CA TRP A 58 0.97 18.56 -9.72
C TRP A 58 -0.51 18.31 -9.48
N TRP A 59 -1.34 19.36 -9.49
CA TRP A 59 -2.81 19.29 -9.37
C TRP A 59 -3.47 19.98 -10.58
N PRO A 60 -3.26 19.43 -11.79
CA PRO A 60 -3.76 19.99 -13.03
C PRO A 60 -5.29 19.92 -13.14
N ASP A 61 -5.87 20.81 -13.95
CA ASP A 61 -7.25 20.65 -14.40
C ASP A 61 -7.42 19.33 -15.18
N PRO A 62 -8.63 18.73 -15.20
CA PRO A 62 -8.86 17.45 -15.88
C PRO A 62 -8.49 17.42 -17.36
N THR A 63 -8.54 18.58 -18.03
CA THR A 63 -8.19 18.76 -19.44
C THR A 63 -6.72 19.08 -19.68
N ASP A 64 -5.98 19.46 -18.65
CA ASP A 64 -4.57 19.82 -18.76
C ASP A 64 -3.71 18.53 -18.84
N PRO A 65 -2.83 18.41 -19.86
CA PRO A 65 -1.91 17.28 -20.00
C PRO A 65 -0.86 17.17 -18.88
N ALA A 66 -0.73 18.19 -18.03
CA ALA A 66 0.21 18.32 -16.93
C ALA A 66 1.68 18.22 -17.37
N GLU A 67 2.04 18.89 -18.47
CA GLU A 67 3.33 18.68 -19.14
C GLU A 67 4.53 18.92 -18.24
N GLN A 68 4.50 20.00 -17.45
CA GLN A 68 5.58 20.35 -16.53
C GLN A 68 5.79 19.27 -15.47
N ALA A 69 4.75 18.93 -14.71
CA ALA A 69 4.83 17.92 -13.66
C ALA A 69 5.24 16.55 -14.22
N ARG A 70 4.67 16.14 -15.35
CA ARG A 70 5.03 14.87 -15.99
C ARG A 70 6.48 14.84 -16.46
N ARG A 71 7.01 15.94 -17.00
CA ARG A 71 8.43 16.05 -17.39
C ARG A 71 9.35 15.98 -16.18
N VAL A 72 9.03 16.70 -15.10
CA VAL A 72 9.81 16.63 -13.84
C VAL A 72 9.81 15.21 -13.28
N CYS A 73 8.65 14.55 -13.26
CA CYS A 73 8.56 13.18 -12.80
C CYS A 73 9.36 12.19 -13.64
N GLY A 74 9.55 12.42 -14.95
CA GLY A 74 10.27 11.50 -15.81
C GLY A 74 11.77 11.38 -15.51
N GLY A 75 12.36 12.39 -14.87
CA GLY A 75 13.73 12.35 -14.35
C GLY A 75 13.82 12.03 -12.86
N CYS A 76 12.70 11.73 -12.20
CA CYS A 76 12.66 11.60 -10.74
C CYS A 76 13.29 10.26 -10.28
N PRO A 77 14.27 10.28 -9.36
CA PRO A 77 14.99 9.07 -8.95
C PRO A 77 14.15 8.11 -8.08
N VAL A 78 12.95 8.54 -7.65
CA VAL A 78 12.07 7.82 -6.73
C VAL A 78 10.74 7.44 -7.38
N LEU A 79 10.74 7.25 -8.70
CA LEU A 79 9.55 6.88 -9.48
C LEU A 79 8.83 5.64 -8.91
N GLY A 80 9.61 4.60 -8.55
CA GLY A 80 9.10 3.35 -7.98
C GLY A 80 8.50 3.53 -6.59
N ASP A 81 9.20 4.23 -5.70
CA ASP A 81 8.73 4.50 -4.33
C ASP A 81 7.50 5.39 -4.33
N CYS A 82 7.46 6.43 -5.18
CA CYS A 82 6.31 7.31 -5.35
C CYS A 82 5.07 6.54 -5.84
N ARG A 83 5.24 5.65 -6.83
CA ARG A 83 4.17 4.76 -7.30
C ARG A 83 3.65 3.90 -6.17
N GLN A 84 4.55 3.24 -5.44
CA GLN A 84 4.17 2.34 -4.37
C GLN A 84 3.45 3.07 -3.22
N ALA A 85 3.99 4.20 -2.78
CA ALA A 85 3.39 5.03 -1.74
C ALA A 85 1.97 5.49 -2.10
N PHE A 86 1.76 5.91 -3.36
CA PHE A 86 0.43 6.24 -3.86
C PHE A 86 -0.52 5.05 -3.75
N LEU A 87 -0.10 3.85 -4.13
CA LEU A 87 -0.96 2.66 -4.14
C LEU A 87 -1.24 2.10 -2.74
N ASP A 88 -0.28 2.19 -1.84
CA ASP A 88 -0.35 1.58 -0.51
C ASP A 88 -1.28 2.36 0.43
N ASP A 89 -1.37 3.69 0.30
CA ASP A 89 -2.24 4.52 1.14
C ASP A 89 -3.62 4.79 0.49
N PRO A 90 -4.73 4.26 1.05
CA PRO A 90 -6.09 4.53 0.57
C PRO A 90 -6.48 6.02 0.55
N ASN A 91 -5.96 6.82 1.50
CA ASN A 91 -6.27 8.24 1.56
C ASN A 91 -5.57 8.98 0.43
N THR A 92 -4.28 8.70 0.22
CA THR A 92 -3.53 9.22 -0.92
C THR A 92 -4.18 8.81 -2.25
N ARG A 93 -4.63 7.56 -2.42
CA ARG A 93 -5.38 7.15 -3.63
C ARG A 93 -6.66 7.93 -3.84
N ARG A 94 -7.40 8.20 -2.75
CA ARG A 94 -8.70 8.90 -2.82
C ARG A 94 -8.54 10.36 -3.18
N HIS A 95 -7.58 11.06 -2.57
CA HIS A 95 -7.42 12.50 -2.74
C HIS A 95 -6.43 12.86 -3.85
N GLY A 96 -5.56 11.92 -4.24
CA GLY A 96 -4.54 12.09 -5.24
C GLY A 96 -4.95 11.65 -6.65
N THR A 97 -6.22 11.27 -6.90
CA THR A 97 -6.68 10.85 -8.24
C THR A 97 -6.49 11.92 -9.30
N ASP A 98 -6.67 13.18 -8.91
CA ASP A 98 -6.58 14.34 -9.78
C ASP A 98 -5.15 14.86 -9.92
N GLY A 99 -4.25 14.43 -9.04
CA GLY A 99 -2.85 14.81 -9.07
C GLY A 99 -1.96 13.92 -9.94
N ILE A 100 -0.69 14.32 -10.09
CA ILE A 100 0.35 13.57 -10.80
C ILE A 100 1.20 12.74 -9.82
N TRP A 101 1.27 11.43 -10.05
CA TRP A 101 1.99 10.45 -9.25
C TRP A 101 2.85 9.57 -10.13
N ALA A 102 4.13 9.44 -9.80
CA ALA A 102 5.10 8.71 -10.62
C ALA A 102 5.05 9.11 -12.12
N GLY A 103 4.73 10.38 -12.42
CA GLY A 103 4.63 10.91 -13.78
C GLY A 103 3.36 10.55 -14.55
N LEU A 104 2.37 9.94 -13.90
CA LEU A 104 1.05 9.67 -14.46
C LEU A 104 -0.03 10.35 -13.61
N PRO A 105 -1.18 10.72 -14.18
CA PRO A 105 -2.33 11.09 -13.34
C PRO A 105 -2.73 9.93 -12.44
N GLY A 106 -3.07 10.22 -11.18
CA GLY A 106 -3.42 9.21 -10.18
C GLY A 106 -4.55 8.29 -10.66
N ARG A 107 -5.56 8.86 -11.34
CA ARG A 107 -6.64 8.10 -12.00
C ARG A 107 -6.12 7.05 -13.01
N VAL A 108 -5.08 7.37 -13.79
CA VAL A 108 -4.49 6.44 -14.75
C VAL A 108 -3.69 5.38 -14.01
N LEU A 109 -2.88 5.79 -13.03
CA LEU A 109 -2.09 4.86 -12.23
C LEU A 109 -2.98 3.83 -11.51
N LEU A 110 -4.12 4.25 -10.95
CA LEU A 110 -5.12 3.34 -10.40
C LEU A 110 -5.70 2.39 -11.44
N THR A 111 -5.99 2.89 -12.65
CA THR A 111 -6.58 2.05 -13.70
C THR A 111 -5.61 0.99 -14.20
N LEU A 112 -4.32 1.34 -14.34
CA LEU A 112 -3.26 0.43 -14.79
C LEU A 112 -2.95 -0.67 -13.77
N THR A 113 -3.07 -0.34 -12.48
CA THR A 113 -2.69 -1.24 -11.37
C THR A 113 -3.88 -2.02 -10.80
N ARG A 114 -5.12 -1.59 -11.09
CA ARG A 114 -6.32 -2.38 -10.86
C ARG A 114 -6.26 -3.64 -11.72
N ASN A 115 -6.05 -4.77 -11.06
CA ASN A 115 -6.23 -6.07 -11.71
C ASN A 115 -7.75 -6.33 -11.83
N PRO A 116 -8.33 -6.38 -13.05
CA PRO A 116 -9.76 -6.65 -13.23
C PRO A 116 -10.19 -8.04 -12.70
N ASN A 117 -9.23 -8.90 -12.38
CA ASN A 117 -9.41 -10.26 -11.89
C ASN A 117 -9.23 -10.42 -10.37
N ARG A 118 -9.13 -9.32 -9.60
CA ARG A 118 -8.97 -9.35 -8.14
C ARG A 118 -10.19 -8.84 -7.36
N ASP A 119 -11.06 -8.04 -7.97
CA ASP A 119 -12.18 -7.42 -7.25
C ASP A 119 -13.55 -8.06 -7.56
N GLY A 120 -13.58 -9.16 -8.31
CA GLY A 120 -14.81 -9.87 -8.66
C GLY A 120 -14.58 -11.39 -8.81
N GLY A 121 -14.78 -12.12 -7.73
CA GLY A 121 -14.89 -13.57 -7.75
C GLY A 121 -13.56 -14.33 -7.70
N ARG A 122 -13.31 -14.98 -6.55
CA ARG A 122 -12.70 -16.31 -6.56
C ARG A 122 -13.00 -17.07 -5.28
N ASP A 123 -13.88 -18.05 -5.45
CA ASP A 123 -13.96 -19.26 -4.65
C ASP A 123 -12.57 -19.79 -4.29
N HIS A 124 -12.33 -19.98 -2.99
CA HIS A 124 -11.18 -20.70 -2.49
C HIS A 124 -11.43 -22.21 -2.52
N THR A 125 -11.56 -22.77 -3.72
CA THR A 125 -11.41 -24.21 -3.94
C THR A 125 -10.57 -24.45 -5.17
N ALA A 126 -9.24 -24.42 -5.02
CA ALA A 126 -8.33 -25.28 -5.78
C ALA A 126 -6.92 -25.19 -5.20
N HIS A 127 -6.48 -26.34 -4.70
CA HIS A 127 -5.16 -26.71 -4.24
C HIS A 127 -3.97 -26.09 -5.01
N ARG A 128 -3.00 -25.58 -4.24
CA ARG A 128 -1.59 -25.83 -4.55
C ARG A 128 -0.89 -26.37 -3.31
N ARG A 129 -0.58 -27.67 -3.35
CA ARG A 129 0.32 -28.34 -2.43
C ARG A 129 1.72 -27.82 -2.68
N HIS A 130 2.41 -27.33 -1.65
CA HIS A 130 3.85 -27.55 -1.47
C HIS A 130 4.17 -27.63 0.02
N ASN A 131 5.16 -28.49 0.26
CA ASN A 131 5.51 -29.23 1.47
C ASN A 131 6.20 -28.34 2.53
N PRO A 132 6.09 -28.64 3.85
CA PRO A 132 6.83 -27.96 4.89
C PRO A 132 8.19 -28.66 5.10
N THR A 133 9.28 -27.89 5.20
CA THR A 133 10.47 -28.29 5.96
C THR A 133 11.40 -27.11 6.17
N ALA A 134 11.80 -26.94 7.44
CA ALA A 134 13.00 -26.27 7.96
C ALA A 134 13.13 -24.76 7.65
N ALA A 135 12.79 -23.88 8.60
CA ALA A 135 13.65 -23.45 9.70
C ALA A 135 14.91 -22.71 9.22
N SER A 136 14.87 -21.37 9.27
CA SER A 136 15.97 -20.58 9.83
C SER A 136 15.46 -19.23 10.32
N GLU A 137 15.57 -19.05 11.63
CA GLU A 137 15.31 -17.86 12.39
C GLU A 137 16.29 -16.74 12.01
N ALA A 138 15.81 -15.50 11.90
CA ALA A 138 16.61 -14.30 12.14
C ALA A 138 15.69 -13.11 12.46
N ASN A 139 15.58 -12.87 13.76
CA ASN A 139 15.06 -11.71 14.48
C ASN A 139 14.99 -10.41 13.65
N THR A 140 13.83 -10.12 13.05
CA THR A 140 13.50 -8.82 12.45
C THR A 140 12.34 -8.23 13.23
N PRO A 141 12.40 -6.96 13.69
CA PRO A 141 11.24 -6.31 14.33
C PRO A 141 10.04 -6.42 13.40
N VAL A 142 8.98 -7.07 13.87
CA VAL A 142 7.76 -7.29 13.08
C VAL A 142 7.15 -5.93 12.75
N ASP A 143 7.11 -5.54 11.48
CA ASP A 143 6.43 -4.32 10.99
C ASP A 143 5.02 -4.26 11.62
N PRO A 144 4.59 -3.14 12.23
CA PRO A 144 3.24 -2.98 12.79
C PRO A 144 2.11 -3.39 11.84
N ARG A 145 2.30 -3.25 10.52
CA ARG A 145 1.38 -3.72 9.48
C ARG A 145 1.30 -5.25 9.41
N GLN A 146 2.40 -5.96 9.63
CA GLN A 146 2.40 -7.42 9.79
C GLN A 146 1.68 -7.84 11.07
N GLY A 147 1.78 -7.07 12.15
CA GLY A 147 1.04 -7.29 13.39
C GLY A 147 -0.49 -7.21 13.19
N GLY A 148 -0.97 -6.19 12.47
CA GLY A 148 -2.39 -6.04 12.15
C GLY A 148 -2.95 -7.11 11.21
N GLN A 149 -2.18 -7.50 10.20
CA GLN A 149 -2.52 -8.61 9.30
C GLN A 149 -2.59 -9.95 10.05
N ARG A 150 -1.66 -10.21 10.98
CA ARG A 150 -1.67 -11.41 11.83
C ARG A 150 -2.87 -11.42 12.77
N LEU A 151 -3.16 -10.31 13.44
CA LEU A 151 -4.34 -10.18 14.29
C LEU A 151 -5.62 -10.52 13.49
N THR A 152 -5.73 -9.99 12.27
CA THR A 152 -6.85 -10.28 11.37
C THR A 152 -6.94 -11.77 11.02
N ALA A 153 -5.83 -12.41 10.67
CA ALA A 153 -5.80 -13.84 10.34
C ALA A 153 -6.19 -14.72 11.55
N LEU A 154 -5.72 -14.36 12.75
CA LEU A 154 -5.99 -15.09 13.99
C LEU A 154 -7.45 -14.98 14.43
N MET A 155 -8.06 -13.81 14.26
CA MET A 155 -9.48 -13.60 14.51
C MET A 155 -10.35 -14.43 13.56
N ASN A 156 -10.04 -14.39 12.26
CA ASN A 156 -10.77 -15.16 11.24
C ASN A 156 -10.66 -16.67 11.49
N THR A 157 -9.47 -17.16 11.84
CA THR A 157 -9.23 -18.58 12.15
C THR A 157 -10.06 -19.06 13.37
N ARG A 158 -10.36 -18.15 14.30
CA ARG A 158 -11.11 -18.45 15.53
C ARG A 158 -12.58 -18.04 15.46
N GLY A 159 -13.05 -17.56 14.31
CA GLY A 159 -14.42 -17.06 14.14
C GLY A 159 -14.76 -15.88 15.06
N LEU A 160 -13.75 -15.10 15.47
CA LEU A 160 -13.95 -13.95 16.35
C LEU A 160 -14.25 -12.69 15.53
N THR A 161 -15.33 -12.03 15.90
CA THR A 161 -15.69 -10.72 15.33
C THR A 161 -14.98 -9.58 16.06
N ILE A 162 -14.91 -8.40 15.43
CA ILE A 162 -14.40 -7.16 16.07
C ILE A 162 -15.17 -6.90 17.37
N ASP A 163 -16.48 -7.05 17.35
CA ASP A 163 -17.37 -6.71 18.45
C ASP A 163 -17.17 -7.65 19.64
N GLN A 164 -16.99 -8.95 19.37
CA GLN A 164 -16.69 -9.94 20.41
C GLN A 164 -15.31 -9.70 21.03
N LEU A 165 -14.28 -9.42 20.22
CA LEU A 165 -12.95 -9.14 20.74
C LEU A 165 -12.90 -7.81 21.51
N ALA A 166 -13.61 -6.79 21.04
CA ALA A 166 -13.73 -5.50 21.72
C ALA A 166 -14.45 -5.64 23.08
N ALA A 167 -15.56 -6.40 23.12
CA ALA A 167 -16.30 -6.68 24.34
C ALA A 167 -15.47 -7.48 25.36
N ASP A 168 -14.78 -8.54 24.93
CA ASP A 168 -13.93 -9.37 25.79
C ASP A 168 -12.73 -8.60 26.36
N LEU A 169 -12.26 -7.58 25.63
CA LEU A 169 -11.14 -6.74 26.05
C LEU A 169 -11.56 -5.45 26.77
N GLY A 170 -12.85 -5.09 26.75
CA GLY A 170 -13.36 -3.84 27.31
C GLY A 170 -12.85 -2.60 26.56
N VAL A 171 -12.64 -2.70 25.25
CA VAL A 171 -12.17 -1.62 24.38
C VAL A 171 -13.20 -1.25 23.32
N SER A 172 -13.02 -0.12 22.65
CA SER A 172 -13.89 0.25 21.53
C SER A 172 -13.62 -0.63 20.30
N ARG A 173 -14.65 -0.83 19.48
CA ARG A 173 -14.54 -1.52 18.18
C ARG A 173 -13.50 -0.86 17.27
N ASP A 174 -13.41 0.47 17.32
CA ASP A 174 -12.45 1.25 16.56
C ASP A 174 -11.00 0.98 17.02
N ALA A 175 -10.77 0.67 18.29
CA ALA A 175 -9.44 0.26 18.76
C ALA A 175 -8.99 -1.03 18.07
N VAL A 176 -9.85 -2.04 18.03
CA VAL A 176 -9.59 -3.33 17.37
C VAL A 176 -9.45 -3.16 15.85
N SER A 177 -10.27 -2.29 15.24
CA SER A 177 -10.17 -1.96 13.81
C SER A 177 -8.83 -1.31 13.46
N ASN A 178 -8.39 -0.32 14.27
CA ASN A 178 -7.09 0.33 14.11
C ASN A 178 -5.91 -0.64 14.29
N TRP A 179 -6.04 -1.63 15.18
CA TRP A 179 -5.03 -2.68 15.33
C TRP A 179 -4.94 -3.57 14.12
N ARG A 180 -6.09 -4.03 13.59
CA ARG A 180 -6.15 -4.86 12.38
C ARG A 180 -5.59 -4.17 11.14
N ALA A 181 -5.79 -2.86 11.05
CA ALA A 181 -5.25 -2.03 9.97
C ALA A 181 -3.75 -1.70 10.14
N GLY A 182 -3.14 -2.05 11.28
CA GLY A 182 -1.74 -1.75 11.56
C GLY A 182 -1.47 -0.28 11.87
N HIS A 183 -2.51 0.53 12.08
CA HIS A 183 -2.38 1.96 12.44
C HIS A 183 -1.95 2.16 13.89
N ARG A 184 -2.24 1.19 14.77
CA ARG A 184 -1.77 1.14 16.15
C ARG A 184 -1.50 -0.30 16.55
N THR A 185 -0.64 -0.52 17.53
CA THR A 185 -0.46 -1.82 18.17
C THR A 185 -1.26 -1.87 19.48
N PRO A 186 -1.60 -3.06 19.98
CA PRO A 186 -2.35 -3.20 21.23
C PRO A 186 -1.53 -2.86 22.50
N GLY A 187 -0.19 -2.71 22.41
CA GLY A 187 0.66 -2.30 23.53
C GLY A 187 0.47 -3.18 24.77
N ASP A 188 0.15 -2.58 25.92
CA ASP A 188 -0.16 -3.26 27.19
C ASP A 188 -1.30 -4.29 27.09
N LEU A 189 -2.17 -4.18 26.08
CA LEU A 189 -3.25 -5.12 25.84
C LEU A 189 -2.83 -6.32 24.99
N ALA A 190 -1.62 -6.31 24.42
CA ALA A 190 -1.12 -7.37 23.55
C ALA A 190 -1.19 -8.73 24.25
N GLU A 191 -0.88 -8.81 25.54
CA GLU A 191 -0.94 -10.06 26.31
C GLU A 191 -2.37 -10.59 26.50
N ARG A 192 -3.33 -9.68 26.72
CA ARG A 192 -4.75 -10.06 26.83
C ARG A 192 -5.31 -10.51 25.48
N VAL A 193 -4.95 -9.82 24.41
CA VAL A 193 -5.30 -10.20 23.03
C VAL A 193 -4.68 -11.56 22.69
N ALA A 194 -3.39 -11.75 22.99
CA ALA A 194 -2.64 -12.98 22.75
C ALA A 194 -3.24 -14.18 23.49
N ARG A 195 -3.56 -14.03 24.80
CA ARG A 195 -4.24 -15.07 25.58
C ARG A 195 -5.59 -15.44 25.00
N ARG A 196 -6.38 -14.45 24.59
CA ARG A 196 -7.70 -14.68 23.99
C ARG A 196 -7.62 -15.39 22.64
N LEU A 197 -6.56 -15.09 21.90
CA LEU A 197 -6.24 -15.68 20.62
C LEU A 197 -5.31 -16.90 20.74
N GLY A 198 -4.94 -17.38 21.93
CA GLY A 198 -4.01 -18.50 22.11
C GLY A 198 -2.74 -18.42 21.26
N VAL A 199 -2.14 -17.23 21.15
CA VAL A 199 -0.86 -17.00 20.44
C VAL A 199 0.15 -16.33 21.37
N ASP A 200 1.40 -16.26 20.93
CA ASP A 200 2.45 -15.56 21.66
C ASP A 200 2.28 -14.02 21.51
N PRO A 201 2.37 -13.24 22.61
CA PRO A 201 2.17 -11.79 22.57
C PRO A 201 3.17 -11.02 21.71
N ASP A 202 4.39 -11.54 21.53
CA ASP A 202 5.43 -10.91 20.73
C ASP A 202 5.07 -10.94 19.23
N GLN A 203 4.16 -11.85 18.84
CA GLN A 203 3.63 -11.92 17.48
C GLN A 203 2.63 -10.80 17.15
N LEU A 204 2.12 -10.10 18.17
CA LEU A 204 1.13 -9.03 18.03
C LEU A 204 1.71 -7.64 18.30
N SER A 205 2.79 -7.54 19.09
CA SER A 205 3.48 -6.28 19.39
C SER A 205 4.93 -6.57 19.82
N PRO A 206 5.95 -6.22 19.01
CA PRO A 206 7.35 -6.48 19.37
C PRO A 206 7.92 -5.50 20.41
N ASP A 207 7.33 -4.30 20.54
CA ASP A 207 7.67 -3.38 21.63
C ASP A 207 6.97 -3.80 22.92
N ARG A 208 7.59 -4.76 23.60
CA ARG A 208 7.42 -4.89 25.04
C ARG A 208 8.47 -3.99 25.69
N ASP A 209 8.19 -2.69 25.77
CA ASP A 209 8.90 -1.90 26.77
C ASP A 209 8.55 -2.51 28.13
N HIS A 210 9.52 -3.21 28.73
CA HIS A 210 9.44 -3.74 30.10
C HIS A 210 9.55 -2.57 31.07
N SER A 211 8.62 -1.62 31.01
CA SER A 211 8.47 -0.56 31.98
C SER A 211 7.30 -0.88 32.92
N ARG A 212 7.36 -2.07 33.52
CA ARG A 212 6.68 -2.35 34.78
C ARG A 212 7.67 -3.07 35.68
N ASP A 213 8.40 -2.28 36.46
CA ASP A 213 8.49 -2.46 37.90
C ASP A 213 9.06 -1.19 38.55
N GLY A 214 8.15 -0.47 39.20
CA GLY A 214 8.45 0.75 39.93
C GLY A 214 7.29 1.23 40.79
N ILE A 215 6.43 0.32 41.26
CA ILE A 215 5.60 0.59 42.45
C ILE A 215 6.01 -0.42 43.52
N THR A 216 6.80 0.03 44.49
CA THR A 216 6.47 -0.07 45.93
C THR A 216 7.63 0.46 46.78
N ARG A 217 7.44 1.61 47.44
CA ARG A 217 7.21 1.65 48.89
C ARG A 217 6.55 2.97 49.30
#